data_AF-A0A5R9FZ55-F1
#
_entry.id   AF-A0A5R9FZ55-F1
#
_cell.length_a   1.000
_cell.length_b   1.000
_cell.length_c   1.000
_cell.angle_alpha   90.00
_cell.angle_beta   90.00
_cell.angle_gamma   90.00
#
_symmetry.space_group_name_H-M   'P 1'
#
loop_
_entity.id
_entity.type
_entity.pdbx_description
1 polymer ?
#
loop_
_entity_poly.entity_id
_entity_poly.type
_entity_poly.pdbx_seq_one_letter_code
_entity_poly.pdbx_strand_id
1 'polypeptide(L)'
;MSSRPELTHPGDAAIAAAMSRTLTALAAVFQALGDGEHTINLVAERTDDAFVTGRADLSIGTGPLRLAVLDEDEFCALRALLVFALEGSTVRSAVLVATTAAEPNPRACGWTVHDGWLHSMNTAELQAAVIPCPDVSAVTREVYPAPVLLQFPNPDEEDPHV
;
A
#
# COMPACT_ATOMS: atom_id res chain seq x y z
N MET A 1 32.73 -0.18 18.11
CA MET A 1 32.49 0.39 16.77
C MET A 1 31.37 -0.42 16.16
N SER A 2 30.16 0.14 16.06
CA SER A 2 29.04 -0.56 15.41
C SER A 2 29.17 -0.32 13.91
N SER A 3 29.50 -1.37 13.14
CA SER A 3 29.42 -1.33 11.69
C SER A 3 27.95 -1.18 11.31
N ARG A 4 27.58 -0.02 10.76
CA ARG A 4 26.25 0.20 10.19
C ARG A 4 26.01 -0.90 9.14
N PRO A 5 24.91 -1.67 9.21
CA PRO A 5 24.59 -2.64 8.18
C PRO A 5 24.57 -1.94 6.82
N GLU A 6 25.30 -2.48 5.87
CA GLU A 6 25.26 -2.01 4.49
C GLU A 6 23.86 -2.30 3.96
N LEU A 7 23.11 -1.25 3.63
CA LEU A 7 21.77 -1.40 3.05
C LEU A 7 21.93 -2.11 1.71
N THR A 8 21.32 -3.30 1.58
CA THR A 8 21.30 -4.04 0.33
C THR A 8 20.63 -3.17 -0.73
N HIS A 9 21.40 -2.76 -1.75
CA HIS A 9 20.86 -1.98 -2.85
C HIS A 9 20.23 -2.94 -3.87
N PRO A 10 18.93 -2.79 -4.19
CA PRO A 10 18.29 -3.63 -5.18
C PRO A 10 18.89 -3.36 -6.56
N GLY A 11 19.05 -4.42 -7.36
CA GLY A 11 19.46 -4.27 -8.75
C GLY A 11 18.36 -3.64 -9.61
N ASP A 12 18.73 -2.92 -10.67
CA ASP A 12 17.80 -2.19 -11.55
C ASP A 12 16.65 -3.05 -12.10
N ALA A 13 16.91 -4.33 -12.39
CA ALA A 13 15.89 -5.27 -12.86
C ALA A 13 14.82 -5.58 -11.80
N ALA A 14 15.22 -5.71 -10.53
CA ALA A 14 14.30 -5.93 -9.41
C ALA A 14 13.41 -4.69 -9.18
N ILE A 15 14.00 -3.50 -9.30
CA ILE A 15 13.27 -2.23 -9.22
C ILE A 15 12.26 -2.12 -10.37
N ALA A 16 12.67 -2.41 -11.60
CA ALA A 16 11.78 -2.36 -12.77
C ALA A 16 10.59 -3.33 -12.63
N ALA A 17 10.84 -4.57 -12.19
CA ALA A 17 9.79 -5.54 -11.90
C ALA A 17 8.85 -5.05 -10.79
N ALA A 18 9.39 -4.47 -9.71
CA ALA A 18 8.61 -3.90 -8.63
C ALA A 18 7.78 -2.67 -9.08
N MET A 19 8.29 -1.85 -10.00
CA MET A 19 7.51 -0.76 -10.62
C MET A 19 6.31 -1.30 -11.39
N SER A 20 6.50 -2.36 -12.20
CA SER A 20 5.40 -3.03 -12.90
C SER A 20 4.37 -3.58 -11.92
N ARG A 21 4.82 -4.33 -10.89
CA ARG A 21 3.94 -4.86 -9.84
C ARG A 21 3.19 -3.76 -9.10
N THR A 22 3.83 -2.61 -8.85
CA THR A 22 3.21 -1.45 -8.20
C THR A 22 2.04 -0.90 -9.01
N LEU A 23 2.20 -0.76 -10.33
CA LEU A 23 1.12 -0.29 -11.20
C LEU A 23 -0.07 -1.25 -11.18
N THR A 24 0.21 -2.56 -11.27
CA THR A 24 -0.82 -3.61 -11.20
C THR A 24 -1.52 -3.61 -9.84
N ALA A 25 -0.77 -3.50 -8.75
CA ALA A 25 -1.29 -3.46 -7.39
C ALA A 25 -2.20 -2.25 -7.16
N LEU A 26 -1.77 -1.05 -7.58
CA LEU A 26 -2.59 0.16 -7.48
C LEU A 26 -3.87 0.05 -8.33
N ALA A 27 -3.78 -0.45 -9.56
CA ALA A 27 -4.94 -0.67 -10.39
C ALA A 27 -5.94 -1.65 -9.76
N ALA A 28 -5.46 -2.71 -9.10
CA ALA A 28 -6.30 -3.66 -8.38
C ALA A 28 -6.94 -3.04 -7.13
N VAL A 29 -6.17 -2.26 -6.36
CA VAL A 29 -6.69 -1.51 -5.20
C VAL A 29 -7.80 -0.55 -5.62
N PHE A 30 -7.58 0.27 -6.66
CA PHE A 30 -8.60 1.25 -7.08
C PHE A 30 -9.87 0.58 -7.59
N GLN A 31 -9.75 -0.54 -8.31
CA GLN A 31 -10.92 -1.34 -8.71
C GLN A 31 -11.66 -1.93 -7.51
N ALA A 32 -10.92 -2.40 -6.49
CA ALA A 32 -11.49 -2.98 -5.29
C ALA A 32 -12.19 -1.96 -4.39
N LEU A 33 -11.68 -0.72 -4.31
CA LEU A 33 -12.28 0.35 -3.53
C LEU A 33 -13.58 0.88 -4.13
N GLY A 34 -13.69 0.83 -5.46
CA GLY A 34 -14.84 1.38 -6.17
C GLY A 34 -14.97 2.90 -6.02
N ASP A 35 -16.12 3.41 -6.45
CA ASP A 35 -16.37 4.85 -6.52
C ASP A 35 -16.40 5.52 -5.15
N GLY A 36 -15.87 6.74 -5.11
CA GLY A 36 -15.91 7.60 -3.94
C GLY A 36 -14.58 8.28 -3.65
N GLU A 37 -14.57 9.03 -2.55
CA GLU A 37 -13.38 9.65 -2.00
C GLU A 37 -12.73 8.73 -0.98
N HIS A 38 -11.43 8.52 -1.14
CA HIS A 38 -10.64 7.59 -0.34
C HIS A 38 -9.31 8.23 0.04
N THR A 39 -8.92 8.06 1.29
CA THR A 39 -7.55 8.27 1.73
C THR A 39 -6.83 6.93 1.72
N ILE A 40 -5.68 6.84 1.06
CA ILE A 40 -4.77 5.70 1.18
C ILE A 40 -3.57 6.12 2.04
N ASN A 41 -3.24 5.30 3.04
CA ASN A 41 -2.04 5.43 3.85
C ASN A 41 -1.18 4.18 3.67
N LEU A 42 0.12 4.34 3.52
CA LEU A 42 1.11 3.27 3.49
C LEU A 42 2.10 3.50 4.61
N VAL A 43 2.30 2.51 5.46
CA VAL A 43 3.37 2.51 6.47
C VAL A 43 4.32 1.37 6.13
N ALA A 44 5.61 1.67 6.05
CA ALA A 44 6.65 0.68 5.83
C ALA A 44 7.70 0.75 6.95
N GLU A 45 8.01 -0.40 7.52
CA GLU A 45 9.15 -0.59 8.41
C GLU A 45 10.36 -0.96 7.55
N ARG A 46 11.41 -0.14 7.61
CA ARG A 46 12.66 -0.39 6.90
C ARG A 46 13.53 -1.39 7.65
N THR A 47 14.49 -2.00 6.94
CA THR A 47 15.44 -2.94 7.56
C THR A 47 16.38 -2.30 8.58
N ASP A 48 16.45 -0.96 8.63
CA ASP A 48 17.14 -0.18 9.65
C ASP A 48 16.22 0.25 10.83
N ASP A 49 15.08 -0.44 10.99
CA ASP A 49 14.06 -0.25 12.03
C ASP A 49 13.39 1.15 12.01
N ALA A 50 13.61 1.93 10.95
CA ALA A 50 12.93 3.20 10.73
C ALA A 50 11.57 3.01 10.06
N PHE A 51 10.57 3.77 10.48
CA PHE A 51 9.26 3.80 9.84
C PHE A 51 9.20 4.93 8.82
N VAL A 52 8.65 4.65 7.64
CA VAL A 52 8.35 5.64 6.60
C VAL A 52 6.88 5.53 6.23
N THR A 53 6.24 6.68 6.04
CA THR A 53 4.82 6.77 5.75
C THR A 53 4.57 7.52 4.45
N GLY A 54 3.63 7.04 3.64
CA GLY A 54 3.05 7.75 2.52
C GLY A 54 1.55 7.91 2.70
N ARG A 55 0.99 9.01 2.20
CA ARG A 55 -0.45 9.27 2.17
C ARG A 55 -0.82 9.73 0.77
N ALA A 56 -2.03 9.42 0.32
CA ALA A 56 -2.62 10.05 -0.85
C ALA A 56 -4.14 10.13 -0.67
N ASP A 57 -4.71 11.29 -0.99
CA ASP A 57 -6.15 11.49 -1.05
C ASP A 57 -6.62 11.41 -2.51
N LEU A 58 -7.63 10.57 -2.74
CA LEU A 58 -8.07 10.12 -4.06
C LEU A 58 -9.58 10.27 -4.21
N SER A 59 -10.03 10.60 -5.42
CA SER A 59 -11.41 10.46 -5.85
C SER A 59 -11.47 9.48 -7.03
N ILE A 60 -12.23 8.41 -6.85
CA ILE A 60 -12.43 7.34 -7.84
C ILE A 60 -13.85 7.48 -8.38
N GLY A 61 -14.00 7.51 -9.71
CA GLY A 61 -15.32 7.51 -10.35
C GLY A 61 -15.42 6.52 -11.50
N THR A 62 -16.59 5.91 -11.66
CA THR A 62 -16.90 5.00 -12.76
C THR A 62 -17.45 5.77 -13.97
N GLY A 63 -16.66 5.78 -15.05
CA GLY A 63 -17.09 6.13 -16.40
C GLY A 63 -16.12 7.02 -17.19
N PRO A 64 -15.31 6.44 -18.10
CA PRO A 64 -14.19 5.49 -17.82
C PRO A 64 -13.60 5.58 -16.39
N LEU A 65 -12.70 4.68 -15.98
CA LEU A 65 -12.02 4.82 -14.67
C LEU A 65 -11.37 6.21 -14.61
N ARG A 66 -11.87 7.05 -13.70
CA ARG A 66 -11.32 8.39 -13.44
C ARG A 66 -10.70 8.35 -12.06
N LEU A 67 -9.41 8.61 -12.01
CA LEU A 67 -8.67 8.83 -10.78
C LEU A 67 -8.30 10.30 -10.72
N ALA A 68 -8.83 11.01 -9.74
CA ALA A 68 -8.32 12.33 -9.37
C ALA A 68 -7.50 12.19 -8.10
N VAL A 69 -6.26 12.63 -8.18
CA VAL A 69 -5.35 12.71 -7.04
C VAL A 69 -5.38 14.16 -6.57
N LEU A 70 -5.57 14.38 -5.27
CA LEU A 70 -5.62 15.74 -4.72
C LEU A 70 -4.22 16.40 -4.68
N ASP A 71 -3.19 15.60 -4.39
CA ASP A 71 -1.79 16.01 -4.38
C ASP A 71 -0.92 14.98 -5.12
N GLU A 72 -0.36 15.40 -6.26
CA GLU A 72 0.45 14.54 -7.13
C GLU A 72 1.80 14.15 -6.50
N ASP A 73 2.39 15.04 -5.69
CA ASP A 73 3.67 14.79 -5.02
C ASP A 73 3.49 13.76 -3.90
N GLU A 74 2.43 13.89 -3.11
CA GLU A 74 2.06 12.90 -2.08
C GLU A 74 1.79 11.52 -2.70
N PHE A 75 1.06 11.48 -3.81
CA PHE A 75 0.81 10.23 -4.53
C PHE A 75 2.08 9.63 -5.13
N CYS A 76 2.97 10.45 -5.70
CA CYS A 76 4.26 9.99 -6.20
C CYS A 76 5.13 9.42 -5.06
N ALA A 77 5.13 10.05 -3.89
CA ALA A 77 5.83 9.56 -2.71
C ALA A 77 5.25 8.23 -2.22
N LEU A 78 3.93 8.12 -2.13
CA LEU A 78 3.24 6.87 -1.78
C LEU A 78 3.56 5.75 -2.78
N ARG A 79 3.50 6.06 -4.09
CA ARG A 79 3.83 5.09 -5.15
C ARG A 79 5.28 4.64 -5.04
N ALA A 80 6.22 5.56 -4.83
CA ALA A 80 7.63 5.22 -4.67
C ALA A 80 7.86 4.33 -3.44
N LEU A 81 7.20 4.62 -2.31
CA LEU A 81 7.26 3.78 -1.12
C LEU A 81 6.69 2.37 -1.37
N LEU A 82 5.61 2.26 -2.14
CA LEU A 82 5.04 0.96 -2.52
C LEU A 82 5.98 0.16 -3.42
N VAL A 83 6.73 0.79 -4.32
CA VAL A 83 7.78 0.12 -5.11
C VAL A 83 8.80 -0.55 -4.19
N PHE A 84 9.33 0.18 -3.21
CA PHE A 84 10.29 -0.40 -2.26
C PHE A 84 9.69 -1.51 -1.40
N ALA A 85 8.41 -1.37 -1.00
CA ALA A 85 7.73 -2.40 -0.23
C ALA A 85 7.53 -3.69 -1.04
N LEU A 86 7.15 -3.60 -2.32
CA LEU A 86 6.95 -4.75 -3.22
C LEU A 86 8.26 -5.33 -3.76
N GLU A 87 9.36 -4.58 -3.66
CA GLU A 87 10.71 -5.08 -3.95
C GLU A 87 11.26 -5.86 -2.74
N GLY A 88 11.14 -5.32 -1.52
CA GLY A 88 11.32 -6.06 -0.27
C GLY A 88 12.75 -6.13 0.28
N SER A 89 13.80 -5.67 -0.43
CA SER A 89 15.18 -5.72 0.08
C SER A 89 15.47 -4.69 1.17
N THR A 90 14.74 -3.58 1.17
CA THR A 90 14.92 -2.45 2.10
C THR A 90 13.77 -2.26 3.09
N VAL A 91 12.70 -3.06 2.94
CA VAL A 91 11.46 -2.99 3.72
C VAL A 91 11.23 -4.34 4.38
N ARG A 92 11.14 -4.35 5.72
CA ARG A 92 10.87 -5.55 6.53
C ARG A 92 9.37 -5.89 6.51
N SER A 93 8.53 -4.88 6.65
CA SER A 93 7.07 -5.02 6.68
C SER A 93 6.42 -3.76 6.12
N ALA A 94 5.26 -3.89 5.47
CA ALA A 94 4.47 -2.74 5.06
C ALA A 94 2.97 -3.02 5.10
N VAL A 95 2.20 -1.98 5.43
CA VAL A 95 0.74 -2.03 5.52
C VAL A 95 0.14 -0.85 4.75
N LEU A 96 -0.74 -1.17 3.80
CA LEU A 96 -1.56 -0.23 3.05
C LEU A 96 -2.97 -0.21 3.66
N VAL A 97 -3.47 0.95 4.07
CA VAL A 97 -4.82 1.13 4.59
C VAL A 97 -5.57 2.13 3.71
N ALA A 98 -6.73 1.73 3.22
CA ALA A 98 -7.67 2.62 2.54
C ALA A 98 -8.81 2.98 3.48
N THR A 99 -9.18 4.25 3.53
CA THR A 99 -10.29 4.77 4.34
C THR A 99 -11.22 5.60 3.46
N THR A 100 -12.52 5.35 3.52
CA THR A 100 -13.51 6.20 2.83
C THR A 100 -13.65 7.55 3.54
N ALA A 101 -13.87 8.63 2.79
CA ALA A 101 -14.14 9.96 3.36
C ALA A 101 -15.53 10.12 4.01
N ALA A 102 -16.33 9.05 4.07
CA ALA A 102 -17.72 9.06 4.52
C ALA A 102 -17.87 9.35 6.03
N GLU A 103 -17.97 10.62 6.40
CA GLU A 103 -18.42 11.02 7.74
C GLU A 103 -19.92 10.74 7.92
N PRO A 104 -20.39 10.37 9.12
CA PRO A 104 -19.63 10.25 10.38
C PRO A 104 -18.97 8.87 10.60
N ASN A 105 -19.15 7.92 9.69
CA ASN A 105 -18.71 6.52 9.87
C ASN A 105 -17.76 6.11 8.74
N PRO A 106 -16.50 6.61 8.73
CA PRO A 106 -15.51 6.22 7.75
C PRO A 106 -15.24 4.72 7.86
N ARG A 107 -15.18 4.04 6.72
CA ARG A 107 -14.88 2.61 6.64
C ARG A 107 -13.44 2.40 6.22
N ALA A 108 -12.76 1.43 6.82
CA ALA A 108 -11.37 1.10 6.51
C ALA A 108 -11.19 -0.36 6.12
N CYS A 109 -10.39 -0.61 5.10
CA CYS A 109 -9.82 -1.92 4.79
C CYS A 109 -8.31 -1.78 4.57
N GLY A 110 -7.57 -2.88 4.59
CA GLY A 110 -6.13 -2.82 4.51
C GLY A 110 -5.48 -4.10 4.02
N TRP A 111 -4.26 -3.94 3.54
CA TRP A 111 -3.44 -4.99 2.99
C TRP A 111 -2.04 -4.95 3.58
N THR A 112 -1.47 -6.11 3.85
CA THR A 112 -0.06 -6.30 4.21
C THR A 112 0.74 -6.64 2.97
N VAL A 113 1.94 -6.08 2.81
CA VAL A 113 2.84 -6.47 1.73
C VAL A 113 3.58 -7.74 2.12
N HIS A 114 3.48 -8.78 1.29
CA HIS A 114 4.29 -9.99 1.39
C HIS A 114 4.52 -10.60 0.01
N ASP A 115 5.65 -11.28 -0.17
CA ASP A 115 6.02 -11.97 -1.42
C ASP A 115 5.87 -11.09 -2.69
N GLY A 116 6.16 -9.79 -2.54
CA GLY A 116 6.06 -8.82 -3.63
C GLY A 116 4.63 -8.46 -4.05
N TRP A 117 3.62 -8.73 -3.21
CA TRP A 117 2.21 -8.46 -3.47
C TRP A 117 1.43 -7.98 -2.23
N LEU A 118 0.17 -7.55 -2.44
CA LEU A 118 -0.74 -7.01 -1.41
C LEU A 118 -1.72 -8.08 -0.89
N HIS A 119 -1.46 -8.51 0.33
CA HIS A 119 -2.15 -9.46 1.19
C HIS A 119 -3.37 -8.88 1.90
N SER A 120 -4.59 -9.41 1.82
CA SER A 120 -5.69 -8.91 2.67
C SER A 120 -5.33 -9.03 4.15
N MET A 121 -5.35 -7.92 4.89
CA MET A 121 -5.00 -7.91 6.30
C MET A 121 -6.12 -8.52 7.15
N ASN A 122 -5.76 -9.16 8.27
CA ASN A 122 -6.75 -9.61 9.24
C ASN A 122 -7.50 -8.40 9.84
N THR A 123 -8.82 -8.47 9.92
CA THR A 123 -9.64 -7.34 10.39
C THR A 123 -9.38 -6.98 11.86
N ALA A 124 -9.00 -7.92 12.71
CA ALA A 124 -8.66 -7.64 14.10
C ALA A 124 -7.33 -6.88 14.23
N GLU A 125 -6.33 -7.25 13.43
CA GLU A 125 -5.05 -6.54 13.35
C GLU A 125 -5.25 -5.14 12.77
N LEU A 126 -6.05 -5.02 11.72
CA LEU A 126 -6.39 -3.73 11.12
C LEU A 126 -7.15 -2.85 12.11
N GLN A 127 -8.11 -3.41 12.86
CA GLN A 127 -8.83 -2.70 13.90
C GLN A 127 -7.86 -2.13 14.94
N ALA A 128 -6.86 -2.91 15.38
CA ALA A 128 -5.84 -2.42 16.29
C ALA A 128 -5.01 -1.27 15.69
N ALA A 129 -4.68 -1.34 14.41
CA ALA A 129 -3.87 -0.35 13.71
C ALA A 129 -4.59 0.99 13.46
N VAL A 130 -5.92 0.98 13.34
CA VAL A 130 -6.71 2.20 13.04
C VAL A 130 -7.37 2.82 14.27
N ILE A 131 -7.17 2.25 15.47
CA ILE A 131 -7.62 2.85 16.73
C ILE A 131 -6.94 4.23 16.87
N PRO A 132 -7.73 5.30 17.08
CA PRO A 132 -7.18 6.60 17.42
C PRO A 132 -6.25 6.51 18.63
N CYS A 133 -5.08 7.17 18.54
CA CYS A 133 -4.23 7.33 19.71
C CYS A 133 -5.03 8.02 20.84
N PRO A 134 -4.76 7.66 22.11
CA PRO A 134 -5.29 8.40 23.24
C PRO A 134 -5.01 9.91 23.04
N ASP A 135 -5.97 10.75 23.38
CA ASP A 135 -5.90 12.21 23.27
C ASP A 135 -5.90 12.81 21.85
N VAL A 136 -6.00 11.98 20.80
CA VAL A 136 -6.24 12.45 19.43
C VAL A 136 -7.73 12.40 19.11
N SER A 137 -8.31 13.56 18.82
CA SER A 137 -9.68 13.67 18.32
C SER A 137 -9.74 13.18 16.86
N ALA A 138 -9.85 11.87 16.68
CA ALA A 138 -10.06 11.24 15.37
C ALA A 138 -11.34 10.39 15.38
N VAL A 139 -12.01 10.36 14.24
CA VAL A 139 -13.22 9.56 14.05
C VAL A 139 -12.86 8.07 14.09
N THR A 140 -13.68 7.28 14.79
CA THR A 140 -13.52 5.82 14.80
C THR A 140 -13.89 5.28 13.43
N ARG A 141 -13.08 4.36 12.90
CA ARG A 141 -13.30 3.75 11.59
C ARG A 141 -13.94 2.38 11.76
N GLU A 142 -14.94 2.08 10.94
CA GLU A 142 -15.49 0.74 10.83
C GLU A 142 -14.57 -0.11 9.94
N VAL A 143 -13.98 -1.17 10.48
CA VAL A 143 -13.13 -2.07 9.71
C VAL A 143 -13.97 -3.11 8.97
N TYR A 144 -13.66 -3.32 7.69
CA TYR A 144 -14.22 -4.39 6.88
C TYR A 144 -13.14 -5.22 6.18
N PRO A 145 -13.42 -6.48 5.82
CA PRO A 145 -12.47 -7.32 5.10
C PRO A 145 -12.03 -6.68 3.78
N ALA A 146 -10.71 -6.60 3.57
CA ALA A 146 -10.18 -6.11 2.31
C ALA A 146 -10.45 -7.11 1.17
N PRO A 147 -10.88 -6.65 -0.01
CA PRO A 147 -11.01 -7.52 -1.18
C PRO A 147 -9.67 -8.19 -1.52
N VAL A 148 -9.74 -9.46 -1.96
CA VAL A 148 -8.57 -10.17 -2.48
C VAL A 148 -8.17 -9.54 -3.81
N LEU A 149 -6.90 -9.11 -3.89
CA LEU A 149 -6.34 -8.52 -5.10
C LEU A 149 -5.73 -9.61 -5.95
N LEU A 150 -6.30 -9.84 -7.13
CA LEU A 150 -5.77 -10.82 -8.08
C LEU A 150 -4.44 -10.31 -8.65
N GLN A 151 -3.39 -11.09 -8.44
CA GLN A 151 -2.13 -10.89 -9.12
C GLN A 151 -2.29 -11.38 -10.56
N PHE A 152 -2.15 -10.48 -11.53
CA PHE A 152 -2.02 -10.90 -12.91
C PHE A 152 -0.58 -11.39 -13.12
N PRO A 153 -0.38 -12.55 -13.77
CA PRO A 153 0.97 -13.05 -14.02
C PRO A 153 1.76 -12.01 -14.81
N ASN A 154 2.97 -11.69 -14.32
CA ASN A 154 3.89 -10.85 -15.08
C ASN A 154 4.34 -11.65 -16.30
N PRO A 155 4.22 -11.12 -17.53
CA PRO A 155 4.70 -11.82 -18.73
C PRO A 155 6.23 -12.00 -18.74
N ASP A 156 6.95 -11.31 -17.85
CA ASP A 156 8.42 -11.31 -17.77
C ASP A 156 9.00 -12.31 -16.73
N GLU A 157 8.16 -13.07 -16.03
CA GLU A 157 8.62 -14.23 -15.26
C GLU A 157 8.80 -15.41 -16.22
N GLU A 158 9.94 -15.42 -16.94
CA GLU A 158 10.44 -16.63 -17.59
C GLU A 158 10.62 -17.72 -16.52
N ASP A 159 9.82 -18.77 -16.64
CA ASP A 159 9.91 -19.99 -15.85
C ASP A 159 11.33 -20.59 -16.01
N PRO A 160 12.15 -20.69 -14.95
CA PRO A 160 13.51 -21.22 -15.06
C PRO A 160 13.56 -22.76 -15.24
N HIS A 161 12.44 -23.37 -15.66
CA HIS A 161 12.31 -24.81 -15.84
C HIS A 161 11.78 -25.20 -17.24
N VAL A 162 12.63 -25.01 -18.26
CA VAL A 162 12.64 -25.83 -19.48
C VAL A 162 14.07 -26.25 -19.82
#